data_AF-F5ZCJ4-F1
#
_entry.id   AF-F5ZCJ4-F1
#
_cell.length_a   1.000
_cell.length_b   1.000
_cell.length_c   1.000
_cell.angle_alpha   90.00
_cell.angle_beta   90.00
_cell.angle_gamma   90.00
#
_symmetry.space_group_name_H-M   'P 1'
#
loop_
_entity.id
_entity.type
_entity.pdbx_description
1 polymer ?
#
loop_
_entity_poly.entity_id
_entity_poly.type
_entity_poly.pdbx_seq_one_letter_code
_entity_poly.pdbx_strand_id
1 'polypeptide(L)'
;MTTTLSDMEARVIGVLLEKSVTTPEQYPLSLNALTNGCNQKSNRLPVTQLTEDEVIKILDGLKSKRIVQASSGYGSRVDKYSHRFCNTEFGDIKLSDHQQAIITELLLRGPQTPGELRGRCQRLAQFADISDVEATISSLLAYQPDALIYSLPRESGKREIRYNHTFCQLGENNSASESTDDNTDTVETLKAALLQVKATLADLESRINDLASGD
;
A
#
# COMPACT_ATOMS: atom_id res chain seq x y z
N MET A 1 1.86 -2.81 16.39
CA MET A 1 2.95 -1.96 15.84
C MET A 1 2.99 -2.23 14.34
N THR A 2 2.51 -1.31 13.52
CA THR A 2 2.47 -1.46 12.07
C THR A 2 3.89 -1.38 11.50
N THR A 3 4.45 -2.54 11.15
CA THR A 3 5.75 -2.62 10.49
C THR A 3 5.67 -1.95 9.13
N THR A 4 6.39 -0.84 8.94
CA THR A 4 6.46 -0.15 7.65
C THR A 4 7.39 -0.90 6.68
N LEU A 5 6.89 -1.16 5.48
CA LEU A 5 7.59 -1.80 4.37
C LEU A 5 7.97 -0.77 3.31
N SER A 6 9.10 -1.00 2.64
CA SER A 6 9.36 -0.40 1.32
C SER A 6 8.53 -1.09 0.24
N ASP A 7 8.38 -0.46 -0.92
CA ASP A 7 7.63 -1.04 -2.05
C ASP A 7 8.19 -2.40 -2.49
N MET A 8 9.51 -2.57 -2.44
CA MET A 8 10.16 -3.83 -2.83
C MET A 8 10.04 -4.91 -1.74
N GLU A 9 10.02 -4.51 -0.47
CA GLU A 9 9.67 -5.42 0.63
C GLU A 9 8.21 -5.89 0.53
N ALA A 10 7.28 -4.98 0.24
CA ALA A 10 5.88 -5.31 -0.02
C ALA A 10 5.72 -6.26 -1.21
N ARG A 11 6.49 -6.05 -2.28
CA ARG A 11 6.54 -6.97 -3.43
C ARG A 11 6.96 -8.38 -3.00
N VAL A 12 8.07 -8.52 -2.28
CA VAL A 12 8.58 -9.82 -1.82
C VAL A 12 7.57 -10.53 -0.91
N ILE A 13 6.97 -9.81 0.03
CA ILE A 13 5.92 -10.35 0.91
C ILE A 13 4.69 -10.78 0.08
N GLY A 14 4.23 -9.95 -0.85
CA GLY A 14 3.11 -10.27 -1.74
C GLY A 14 3.37 -11.54 -2.55
N VAL A 15 4.59 -11.77 -3.03
CA VAL A 15 4.95 -12.99 -3.75
C VAL A 15 4.89 -14.21 -2.82
N LEU A 16 5.42 -14.10 -1.59
CA LEU A 16 5.35 -15.21 -0.62
C LEU A 16 3.91 -15.57 -0.26
N LEU A 17 3.04 -14.57 -0.03
CA LEU A 17 1.61 -14.76 0.26
C LEU A 17 0.85 -15.34 -0.94
N GLU A 18 1.16 -14.89 -2.16
CA GLU A 18 0.54 -15.42 -3.37
C GLU A 18 0.90 -16.90 -3.55
N LYS A 19 2.19 -17.25 -3.39
CA LYS A 19 2.68 -18.61 -3.64
C LYS A 19 2.37 -19.59 -2.53
N SER A 20 2.18 -19.13 -1.28
CA SER A 20 1.70 -20.02 -0.21
C SER A 20 0.30 -20.56 -0.48
N VAL A 21 -0.51 -19.83 -1.27
CA VAL A 21 -1.89 -20.22 -1.63
C VAL A 21 -1.95 -20.87 -3.02
N THR A 22 -1.34 -20.26 -4.03
CA THR A 22 -1.48 -20.70 -5.43
C THR A 22 -0.59 -21.88 -5.81
N THR A 23 0.54 -22.05 -5.13
CA THR A 23 1.52 -23.11 -5.40
C THR A 23 2.08 -23.66 -4.08
N PRO A 24 1.24 -24.21 -3.20
CA PRO A 24 1.66 -24.68 -1.87
C PRO A 24 2.72 -25.78 -1.95
N GLU A 25 2.76 -26.55 -3.03
CA GLU A 25 3.77 -27.59 -3.29
C GLU A 25 5.19 -27.04 -3.51
N GLN A 26 5.30 -25.77 -3.90
CA GLN A 26 6.58 -25.09 -4.10
C GLN A 26 6.99 -24.24 -2.89
N TYR A 27 6.10 -24.09 -1.91
CA TYR A 27 6.31 -23.26 -0.73
C TYR A 27 6.87 -24.12 0.43
N PRO A 28 7.90 -23.67 1.16
CA PRO A 28 8.60 -22.38 1.08
C PRO A 28 9.51 -22.22 -0.16
N LEU A 29 9.65 -20.97 -0.63
CA LEU A 29 10.32 -20.64 -1.90
C LEU A 29 11.83 -20.61 -1.78
N SER A 30 12.56 -21.04 -2.81
CA SER A 30 14.00 -20.72 -2.94
C SER A 30 14.20 -19.27 -3.37
N LEU A 31 15.43 -18.75 -3.24
CA LEU A 31 15.78 -17.41 -3.74
C LEU A 31 15.40 -17.21 -5.21
N ASN A 32 15.80 -18.13 -6.09
CA ASN A 32 15.47 -18.07 -7.52
C ASN A 32 13.94 -18.04 -7.77
N ALA A 33 13.17 -18.88 -7.07
CA ALA A 33 11.72 -18.90 -7.21
C ALA A 33 11.08 -17.56 -6.76
N LEU A 34 11.60 -16.98 -5.69
CA LEU A 34 11.15 -15.69 -5.17
C LEU A 34 11.50 -14.54 -6.13
N THR A 35 12.72 -14.49 -6.65
CA THR A 35 13.18 -13.50 -7.64
C THR A 35 12.33 -13.55 -8.90
N ASN A 36 12.11 -14.76 -9.44
CA ASN A 36 11.22 -14.97 -10.59
C ASN A 36 9.78 -14.54 -10.28
N GLY A 37 9.29 -14.81 -9.07
CA GLY A 37 7.98 -14.38 -8.60
C GLY A 37 7.84 -12.87 -8.53
N CYS A 38 8.89 -12.13 -8.13
CA CYS A 38 8.89 -10.67 -8.09
C CYS A 38 8.82 -10.07 -9.49
N ASN A 39 9.54 -10.68 -10.45
CA ASN A 39 9.72 -10.19 -11.82
C ASN A 39 8.67 -10.73 -12.83
N GLN A 40 7.59 -11.37 -12.35
CA GLN A 40 6.53 -11.85 -13.24
C GLN A 40 5.92 -10.69 -14.04
N LYS A 41 5.74 -10.90 -15.35
CA LYS A 41 5.09 -9.91 -16.24
C LYS A 41 3.58 -9.80 -15.98
N SER A 42 2.98 -10.87 -15.48
CA SER A 42 1.56 -10.90 -15.12
C SER A 42 1.40 -10.73 -13.63
N ASN A 43 0.29 -10.14 -13.23
CA ASN A 43 -0.09 -9.93 -11.83
C ASN A 43 0.89 -9.09 -11.00
N ARG A 44 1.66 -8.21 -11.64
CA ARG A 44 2.56 -7.26 -11.00
C ARG A 44 2.33 -5.87 -11.57
N LEU A 45 2.25 -4.88 -10.70
CA LEU A 45 2.26 -3.48 -11.09
C LEU A 45 3.03 -2.68 -10.02
N PRO A 46 4.17 -2.06 -10.37
CA PRO A 46 4.90 -2.14 -11.64
C PRO A 46 5.58 -3.50 -11.84
N VAL A 47 5.87 -3.86 -13.11
CA VAL A 47 6.75 -4.99 -13.43
C VAL A 47 8.19 -4.62 -13.07
N THR A 48 8.90 -5.51 -12.38
CA THR A 48 10.28 -5.29 -11.90
C THR A 48 11.27 -6.19 -12.61
N GLN A 49 12.57 -5.89 -12.45
CA GLN A 49 13.69 -6.70 -12.92
C GLN A 49 14.75 -6.81 -11.81
N LEU A 50 14.33 -7.30 -10.64
CA LEU A 50 15.22 -7.48 -9.50
C LEU A 50 16.23 -8.60 -9.77
N THR A 51 17.48 -8.35 -9.40
CA THR A 51 18.53 -9.35 -9.32
C THR A 51 18.41 -10.17 -8.04
N GLU A 52 19.02 -11.36 -8.00
CA GLU A 52 19.04 -12.17 -6.78
C GLU A 52 19.72 -11.44 -5.61
N ASP A 53 20.79 -10.68 -5.87
CA ASP A 53 21.49 -9.89 -4.84
C ASP A 53 20.61 -8.79 -4.23
N GLU A 54 19.77 -8.13 -5.04
CA GLU A 54 18.78 -7.17 -4.56
C GLU A 54 17.72 -7.85 -3.70
N VAL A 55 17.24 -9.03 -4.13
CA VAL A 55 16.26 -9.81 -3.36
C VAL A 55 16.85 -10.28 -2.03
N ILE A 56 18.13 -10.67 -1.98
CA ILE A 56 18.83 -11.00 -0.72
C ILE A 56 18.82 -9.79 0.22
N LYS A 57 19.20 -8.61 -0.27
CA LYS A 57 19.19 -7.38 0.56
C LYS A 57 17.80 -7.05 1.09
N ILE A 58 16.77 -7.21 0.27
CA ILE A 58 15.36 -7.02 0.68
C ILE A 58 14.98 -8.06 1.75
N LEU A 59 15.32 -9.32 1.53
CA LEU A 59 15.07 -10.41 2.47
C LEU A 59 15.75 -10.16 3.83
N ASP A 60 16.95 -9.62 3.86
CA ASP A 60 17.64 -9.30 5.11
C ASP A 60 16.92 -8.19 5.89
N GLY A 61 16.38 -7.18 5.20
CA GLY A 61 15.45 -6.21 5.77
C GLY A 61 14.20 -6.87 6.38
N LEU A 62 13.55 -7.77 5.63
CA LEU A 62 12.36 -8.51 6.08
C LEU A 62 12.64 -9.46 7.25
N LYS A 63 13.81 -10.11 7.28
CA LYS A 63 14.26 -10.97 8.39
C LYS A 63 14.48 -10.13 9.65
N SER A 64 15.10 -8.96 9.53
CA SER A 64 15.31 -8.05 10.67
C SER A 64 13.98 -7.60 11.28
N LYS A 65 12.96 -7.38 10.44
CA LYS A 65 11.56 -7.10 10.81
C LYS A 65 10.78 -8.33 11.29
N ARG A 66 11.37 -9.53 11.26
CA ARG A 66 10.78 -10.82 11.66
C ARG A 66 9.52 -11.25 10.88
N ILE A 67 9.29 -10.66 9.71
CA ILE A 67 8.14 -10.93 8.83
C ILE A 67 8.45 -11.94 7.71
N VAL A 68 9.70 -12.37 7.59
CA VAL A 68 10.14 -13.51 6.78
C VAL A 68 11.02 -14.42 7.62
N GLN A 69 10.93 -15.72 7.39
CA GLN A 69 11.79 -16.73 7.97
C GLN A 69 12.54 -17.47 6.87
N ALA A 70 13.83 -17.70 7.10
CA ALA A 70 14.62 -18.63 6.31
C ALA A 70 14.70 -19.97 7.05
N SER A 71 14.48 -21.07 6.33
CA SER A 71 14.72 -22.42 6.80
C SER A 71 15.73 -23.11 5.89
N SER A 72 16.77 -23.68 6.50
CA SER A 72 17.66 -24.62 5.83
C SER A 72 17.26 -26.01 6.30
N GLY A 73 16.75 -26.84 5.40
CA GLY A 73 16.47 -28.24 5.71
C GLY A 73 17.77 -28.98 6.06
N TYR A 74 17.71 -29.96 6.95
CA TYR A 74 18.87 -30.77 7.31
C TYR A 74 19.44 -31.45 6.05
N GLY A 75 20.65 -31.06 5.64
CA GLY A 75 21.31 -31.56 4.42
C GLY A 75 21.01 -30.79 3.12
N SER A 76 20.07 -29.85 3.12
CA SER A 76 19.88 -28.92 2.00
C SER A 76 20.85 -27.74 2.11
N ARG A 77 21.54 -27.40 1.02
CA ARG A 77 22.40 -26.20 0.93
C ARG A 77 21.64 -24.96 0.47
N VAL A 78 20.36 -25.09 0.11
CA VAL A 78 19.55 -24.01 -0.44
C VAL A 78 18.58 -23.53 0.63
N ASP A 79 18.72 -22.26 1.01
CA ASP A 79 17.79 -21.57 1.89
C ASP A 79 16.40 -21.48 1.25
N LYS A 80 15.39 -21.76 2.07
CA LYS A 80 13.98 -21.62 1.73
C LYS A 80 13.35 -20.53 2.57
N TYR A 81 12.48 -19.73 1.96
CA TYR A 81 11.88 -18.55 2.55
C TYR A 81 10.37 -18.72 2.71
N SER A 82 9.87 -18.44 3.92
CA SER A 82 8.45 -18.38 4.26
C SER A 82 8.07 -17.02 4.83
N HIS A 83 6.84 -16.57 4.56
CA HIS A 83 6.30 -15.40 5.22
C HIS A 83 5.98 -15.71 6.69
N ARG A 84 6.18 -14.69 7.54
CA ARG A 84 5.65 -14.59 8.90
C ARG A 84 4.72 -13.39 9.07
N PHE A 85 4.33 -12.78 7.95
CA PHE A 85 3.57 -11.54 7.88
C PHE A 85 2.18 -11.62 8.53
N CYS A 86 1.42 -12.68 8.25
CA CYS A 86 0.10 -12.93 8.83
C CYS A 86 -0.06 -14.40 9.19
N ASN A 87 -1.07 -14.71 10.00
CA ASN A 87 -1.51 -16.07 10.32
C ASN A 87 -0.42 -16.96 10.97
N THR A 88 0.57 -16.37 11.63
CA THR A 88 1.57 -17.10 12.44
C THR A 88 1.12 -17.22 13.89
N GLU A 89 1.57 -18.25 14.62
CA GLU A 89 1.15 -18.52 16.01
C GLU A 89 1.18 -17.28 16.92
N PHE A 90 2.26 -16.51 16.86
CA PHE A 90 2.51 -15.33 17.69
C PHE A 90 2.35 -13.99 16.94
N GLY A 91 1.79 -14.00 15.72
CA GLY A 91 1.60 -12.80 14.92
C GLY A 91 0.33 -12.05 15.30
N ASP A 92 0.41 -10.72 15.37
CA ASP A 92 -0.72 -9.83 15.66
C ASP A 92 -1.77 -9.84 14.53
N ILE A 93 -1.32 -10.04 13.28
CA ILE A 93 -2.18 -10.00 12.10
C ILE A 93 -2.72 -11.39 11.80
N LYS A 94 -4.02 -11.57 12.05
CA LYS A 94 -4.81 -12.74 11.64
C LYS A 94 -5.78 -12.35 10.54
N LEU A 95 -5.66 -12.99 9.39
CA LEU A 95 -6.47 -12.72 8.20
C LEU A 95 -7.23 -13.97 7.81
N SER A 96 -8.50 -13.82 7.45
CA SER A 96 -9.23 -14.84 6.70
C SER A 96 -8.64 -15.00 5.29
N ASP A 97 -9.00 -16.09 4.60
CA ASP A 97 -8.53 -16.33 3.22
C ASP A 97 -8.93 -15.19 2.28
N HIS A 98 -10.14 -14.65 2.42
CA HIS A 98 -10.62 -13.50 1.65
C HIS A 98 -9.81 -12.22 1.95
N GLN A 99 -9.51 -11.97 3.22
CA GLN A 99 -8.71 -10.83 3.64
C GLN A 99 -7.27 -10.95 3.13
N GLN A 100 -6.65 -12.11 3.27
CA GLN A 100 -5.30 -12.39 2.77
C GLN A 100 -5.24 -12.23 1.25
N ALA A 101 -6.26 -12.69 0.52
CA ALA A 101 -6.34 -12.53 -0.93
C ALA A 101 -6.31 -11.05 -1.35
N ILE A 102 -7.16 -10.21 -0.74
CA ILE A 102 -7.20 -8.78 -1.03
C ILE A 102 -5.87 -8.10 -0.69
N ILE A 103 -5.30 -8.37 0.50
CA ILE A 103 -4.03 -7.77 0.91
C ILE A 103 -2.90 -8.17 -0.04
N THR A 104 -2.83 -9.44 -0.44
CA THR A 104 -1.83 -9.94 -1.38
C THR A 104 -1.93 -9.20 -2.72
N GLU A 105 -3.15 -9.04 -3.25
CA GLU A 105 -3.39 -8.38 -4.53
C GLU A 105 -3.04 -6.88 -4.48
N LEU A 106 -3.34 -6.20 -3.37
CA LEU A 106 -2.96 -4.80 -3.15
C LEU A 106 -1.43 -4.64 -3.02
N LEU A 107 -0.73 -5.55 -2.33
CA LEU A 107 0.74 -5.51 -2.23
C LEU A 107 1.43 -5.71 -3.60
N LEU A 108 0.82 -6.48 -4.50
CA LEU A 108 1.42 -6.82 -5.79
C LEU A 108 1.10 -5.82 -6.91
N ARG A 109 -0.06 -5.14 -6.83
CA ARG A 109 -0.52 -4.22 -7.89
C ARG A 109 -0.98 -2.84 -7.43
N GLY A 110 -0.92 -2.54 -6.14
CA GLY A 110 -1.33 -1.25 -5.61
C GLY A 110 -2.85 -1.01 -5.62
N PRO A 111 -3.29 0.26 -5.70
CA PRO A 111 -4.69 0.65 -5.50
C PRO A 111 -5.65 0.07 -6.54
N GLN A 112 -6.75 -0.57 -6.08
CA GLN A 112 -7.71 -1.26 -6.95
C GLN A 112 -9.16 -1.05 -6.52
N THR A 113 -10.11 -1.17 -7.47
CA THR A 113 -11.56 -1.12 -7.17
C THR A 113 -12.08 -2.48 -6.70
N PRO A 114 -13.24 -2.54 -6.00
CA PRO A 114 -13.86 -3.81 -5.62
C PRO A 114 -14.11 -4.76 -6.80
N GLY A 115 -14.50 -4.21 -7.96
CA GLY A 115 -14.72 -5.00 -9.18
C GLY A 115 -13.44 -5.65 -9.71
N GLU A 116 -12.32 -4.92 -9.68
CA GLU A 116 -11.01 -5.46 -10.06
C GLU A 116 -10.54 -6.55 -9.08
N LEU A 117 -10.67 -6.29 -7.77
CA LEU A 117 -10.28 -7.23 -6.72
C LEU A 117 -11.06 -8.55 -6.86
N ARG A 118 -12.37 -8.49 -7.13
CA ARG A 118 -13.18 -9.71 -7.35
C ARG A 118 -12.62 -10.60 -8.45
N GLY A 119 -12.20 -10.00 -9.58
CA GLY A 119 -11.67 -10.75 -10.72
C GLY A 119 -10.24 -11.23 -10.50
N ARG A 120 -9.40 -10.43 -9.85
CA ARG A 120 -7.97 -10.72 -9.70
C ARG A 120 -7.66 -11.66 -8.53
N CYS A 121 -8.44 -11.60 -7.45
CA CYS A 121 -8.27 -12.44 -6.27
C CYS A 121 -8.81 -13.88 -6.43
N GLN A 122 -9.50 -14.24 -7.51
CA GLN A 122 -10.16 -15.56 -7.66
C GLN A 122 -9.23 -16.76 -7.46
N ARG A 123 -7.95 -16.64 -7.82
CA ARG A 123 -6.95 -17.70 -7.65
C ARG A 123 -6.45 -17.83 -6.21
N LEU A 124 -6.68 -16.81 -5.38
CA LEU A 124 -6.29 -16.78 -3.97
C LEU A 124 -7.46 -17.19 -3.06
N ALA A 125 -8.65 -16.64 -3.32
CA ALA A 125 -9.87 -17.00 -2.61
C ALA A 125 -11.10 -16.77 -3.51
N GLN A 126 -12.06 -17.68 -3.42
CA GLN A 126 -13.31 -17.58 -4.18
C GLN A 126 -14.28 -16.63 -3.48
N PHE A 127 -14.71 -15.57 -4.17
CA PHE A 127 -15.81 -14.69 -3.75
C PHE A 127 -17.08 -15.10 -4.52
N ALA A 128 -18.24 -15.15 -3.84
CA ALA A 128 -19.49 -15.50 -4.51
C ALA A 128 -19.98 -14.30 -5.35
N ASP A 129 -20.08 -13.14 -4.73
CA ASP A 129 -20.54 -11.91 -5.37
C ASP A 129 -19.63 -10.72 -5.05
N ILE A 130 -20.05 -9.52 -5.45
CA ILE A 130 -19.31 -8.29 -5.14
C ILE A 130 -19.55 -7.81 -3.70
N SER A 131 -20.69 -8.17 -3.12
CA SER A 131 -21.05 -7.87 -1.73
C SER A 131 -20.06 -8.52 -0.75
N ASP A 132 -19.61 -9.75 -1.04
CA ASP A 132 -18.57 -10.44 -0.25
C ASP A 132 -17.25 -9.66 -0.26
N VAL A 133 -16.87 -9.10 -1.42
CA VAL A 133 -15.65 -8.29 -1.56
C VAL A 133 -15.79 -6.99 -0.77
N GLU A 134 -16.93 -6.31 -0.88
CA GLU A 134 -17.21 -5.07 -0.15
C GLU A 134 -17.27 -5.30 1.38
N ALA A 135 -17.83 -6.42 1.82
CA ALA A 135 -17.84 -6.82 3.23
C ALA A 135 -16.42 -7.10 3.74
N THR A 136 -15.60 -7.79 2.94
CA THR A 136 -14.19 -8.05 3.27
C THR A 136 -13.38 -6.76 3.35
N ILE A 137 -13.58 -5.84 2.40
CA ILE A 137 -12.97 -4.49 2.42
C ILE A 137 -13.40 -3.72 3.68
N SER A 138 -14.70 -3.73 4.00
CA SER A 138 -15.22 -3.06 5.19
C SER A 138 -14.60 -3.63 6.48
N SER A 139 -14.42 -4.95 6.54
CA SER A 139 -13.74 -5.62 7.65
C SER A 139 -12.25 -5.24 7.74
N LEU A 140 -11.55 -5.07 6.62
CA LEU A 140 -10.15 -4.64 6.59
C LEU A 140 -9.97 -3.16 6.97
N LEU A 141 -10.93 -2.30 6.62
CA LEU A 141 -10.96 -0.88 7.04
C LEU A 141 -11.22 -0.74 8.54
N ALA A 142 -12.05 -1.62 9.10
CA ALA A 142 -12.39 -1.66 10.52
C ALA A 142 -11.46 -2.58 11.35
N TYR A 143 -10.37 -3.07 10.75
CA TYR A 143 -9.45 -3.98 11.41
C TYR A 143 -8.79 -3.32 12.63
N GLN A 144 -8.61 -4.08 13.71
CA GLN A 144 -8.00 -3.62 14.96
C GLN A 144 -6.65 -4.31 15.21
N PRO A 145 -5.66 -3.63 15.80
CA PRO A 145 -5.73 -2.27 16.37
C PRO A 145 -5.71 -1.15 15.34
N ASP A 146 -5.16 -1.42 14.14
CA ASP A 146 -5.00 -0.45 13.06
C ASP A 146 -5.63 -0.98 11.77
N ALA A 147 -6.21 -0.09 10.97
CA ALA A 147 -6.75 -0.43 9.66
C ALA A 147 -5.63 -0.95 8.74
N LEU A 148 -5.90 -2.04 8.00
CA LEU A 148 -4.93 -2.66 7.10
C LEU A 148 -4.99 -2.11 5.67
N ILE A 149 -6.10 -1.44 5.34
CA ILE A 149 -6.32 -0.76 4.07
C ILE A 149 -6.89 0.64 4.30
N TYR A 150 -6.83 1.49 3.28
CA TYR A 150 -7.45 2.81 3.24
C TYR A 150 -8.13 3.03 1.89
N SER A 151 -9.14 3.91 1.86
CA SER A 151 -9.80 4.36 0.64
C SER A 151 -9.08 5.58 0.04
N LEU A 152 -8.99 5.60 -1.28
CA LEU A 152 -8.49 6.75 -2.03
C LEU A 152 -9.66 7.65 -2.46
N PRO A 153 -9.43 8.96 -2.63
CA PRO A 153 -10.43 9.84 -3.23
C PRO A 153 -10.79 9.34 -4.64
N ARG A 154 -12.04 9.61 -5.04
CA ARG A 154 -12.52 9.25 -6.37
C ARG A 154 -11.74 10.05 -7.41
N GLU A 155 -11.31 9.38 -8.47
CA GLU A 155 -10.76 10.08 -9.64
C GLU A 155 -11.88 10.87 -10.33
N SER A 156 -11.55 12.05 -10.86
CA SER A 156 -12.51 12.86 -11.60
C SER A 156 -13.17 12.04 -12.72
N GLY A 157 -14.50 12.01 -12.74
CA GLY A 157 -15.27 11.25 -13.73
C GLY A 157 -15.45 9.75 -13.46
N LYS A 158 -14.83 9.17 -12.42
CA LYS A 158 -15.07 7.76 -12.03
C LYS A 158 -15.99 7.65 -10.81
N ARG A 159 -16.92 6.71 -10.87
CA ARG A 159 -17.86 6.42 -9.77
C ARG A 159 -17.27 5.56 -8.66
N GLU A 160 -16.30 4.71 -9.00
CA GLU A 160 -15.77 3.70 -8.10
C GLU A 160 -14.63 4.23 -7.22
N ILE A 161 -14.62 3.82 -5.96
CA ILE A 161 -13.56 4.09 -4.98
C ILE A 161 -12.47 3.01 -5.14
N ARG A 162 -11.21 3.41 -5.04
CA ARG A 162 -10.07 2.49 -4.98
C ARG A 162 -9.57 2.34 -3.56
N TYR A 163 -9.06 1.16 -3.23
CA TYR A 163 -8.49 0.84 -1.93
C TYR A 163 -7.03 0.45 -2.08
N ASN A 164 -6.21 0.79 -1.09
CA ASN A 164 -4.81 0.38 -1.02
C ASN A 164 -4.42 -0.02 0.40
N HIS A 165 -3.30 -0.73 0.56
CA HIS A 165 -2.83 -1.24 1.84
C HIS A 165 -2.06 -0.18 2.66
N THR A 166 -2.08 -0.29 4.00
CA THR A 166 -1.37 0.64 4.91
C THR A 166 0.08 0.25 5.23
N PHE A 167 0.55 -0.89 4.72
CA PHE A 167 1.87 -1.44 5.09
C PHE A 167 3.08 -0.70 4.52
N CYS A 168 2.93 0.08 3.46
CA CYS A 168 4.00 0.95 2.96
C CYS A 168 3.79 2.36 3.49
N GLN A 169 4.89 3.09 3.66
CA GLN A 169 4.80 4.51 3.97
C GLN A 169 3.97 5.18 2.87
N LEU A 170 3.02 6.03 3.24
CA LEU A 170 2.33 6.92 2.31
C LEU A 170 3.35 7.93 1.77
N GLY A 171 4.23 7.48 0.89
CA GLY A 171 5.10 8.34 0.09
C GLY A 171 4.25 9.07 -0.94
N GLU A 172 4.66 10.29 -1.25
CA GLU A 172 4.07 11.31 -2.15
C GLU A 172 3.79 10.84 -3.60
N ASN A 173 3.84 9.54 -3.87
CA ASN A 173 3.65 8.90 -5.15
C ASN A 173 2.18 8.89 -5.62
N ASN A 174 1.23 9.38 -4.80
CA ASN A 174 -0.16 9.61 -5.21
C ASN A 174 -0.40 11.04 -5.74
N SER A 175 0.65 11.85 -5.91
CA SER A 175 0.59 13.13 -6.63
C SER A 175 0.92 13.01 -8.12
N ALA A 176 1.23 11.80 -8.62
CA ALA A 176 1.58 11.58 -10.03
C ALA A 176 0.37 11.28 -10.92
N SER A 177 -0.66 12.14 -10.88
CA SER A 177 -1.63 12.40 -11.97
C SER A 177 -2.51 13.61 -11.59
N GLU A 178 -1.90 14.70 -11.15
CA GLU A 178 -2.50 16.02 -11.33
C GLU A 178 -1.76 16.69 -12.50
N SER A 179 -2.53 16.93 -13.56
CA SER A 179 -2.20 17.82 -14.66
C SER A 179 -1.46 19.07 -14.18
N THR A 180 -0.20 19.20 -14.60
CA THR A 180 0.75 20.25 -14.19
C THR A 180 0.43 21.65 -14.71
N ASP A 181 -0.70 21.87 -15.39
CA ASP A 181 -1.07 23.19 -15.90
C ASP A 181 -2.06 23.96 -15.00
N ASP A 182 -2.91 23.29 -14.21
CA ASP A 182 -3.99 23.97 -13.46
C ASP A 182 -3.58 24.45 -12.05
N ASN A 183 -2.51 23.87 -11.48
CA ASN A 183 -2.09 24.17 -10.11
C ASN A 183 -1.26 25.46 -9.99
N THR A 184 -0.74 25.98 -11.11
CA THR A 184 0.02 27.23 -11.13
C THR A 184 -0.93 28.42 -10.94
N ASP A 185 -2.07 28.41 -11.64
CA ASP A 185 -3.07 29.47 -11.58
C ASP A 185 -3.76 29.54 -10.20
N THR A 186 -4.03 28.40 -9.56
CA THR A 186 -4.59 28.38 -8.20
C THR A 186 -3.59 28.88 -7.17
N VAL A 187 -2.31 28.50 -7.26
CA VAL A 187 -1.26 28.99 -6.35
C VAL A 187 -1.03 30.49 -6.53
N GLU A 188 -1.10 31.00 -7.75
CA GLU A 188 -0.95 32.42 -8.06
C GLU A 188 -2.16 33.23 -7.57
N THR A 189 -3.37 32.69 -7.73
CA THR A 189 -4.61 33.27 -7.19
C THR A 189 -4.61 33.30 -5.66
N LEU A 190 -4.14 32.22 -5.01
CA LEU A 190 -4.01 32.14 -3.54
C LEU A 190 -2.98 33.14 -3.01
N LYS A 191 -1.85 33.32 -3.70
CA LYS A 191 -0.84 34.33 -3.34
C LYS A 191 -1.40 35.75 -3.48
N ALA A 192 -2.14 36.04 -4.55
CA ALA A 192 -2.79 37.34 -4.74
C ALA A 192 -3.82 37.62 -3.64
N ALA A 193 -4.66 36.64 -3.30
CA ALA A 193 -5.63 36.77 -2.21
C ALA A 193 -4.96 36.99 -0.85
N LEU A 194 -3.85 36.30 -0.56
CA LEU A 194 -3.08 36.50 0.66
C LEU A 194 -2.51 37.92 0.76
N LEU A 195 -2.01 38.45 -0.35
CA LEU A 195 -1.48 39.82 -0.43
C LEU A 195 -2.58 40.86 -0.17
N GLN A 196 -3.77 40.63 -0.71
CA GLN A 196 -4.93 41.49 -0.49
C GLN A 196 -5.42 41.44 0.96
N VAL A 197 -5.48 40.26 1.58
CA VAL A 197 -5.85 40.10 3.00
C VAL A 197 -4.82 40.77 3.92
N LYS A 198 -3.53 40.71 3.59
CA LYS A 198 -2.49 41.43 4.35
C LYS A 198 -2.65 42.95 4.23
N ALA A 199 -3.01 43.46 3.05
CA ALA A 199 -3.24 44.88 2.85
C ALA A 199 -4.47 45.38 3.62
N THR A 200 -5.56 44.62 3.64
CA THR A 200 -6.77 45.00 4.41
C THR A 200 -6.53 44.92 5.91
N LEU A 201 -5.72 43.97 6.39
CA LEU A 201 -5.30 43.92 7.79
C LEU A 201 -4.50 45.15 8.19
N ALA A 202 -3.54 45.58 7.37
CA ALA A 202 -2.75 46.78 7.64
C ALA A 202 -3.62 48.06 7.66
N ASP A 203 -4.61 48.18 6.76
CA ASP A 203 -5.56 49.29 6.75
C ASP A 203 -6.47 49.30 8.00
N LEU A 204 -6.98 48.13 8.39
CA LEU A 204 -7.78 47.97 9.61
C LEU A 204 -6.98 48.29 10.88
N GLU A 205 -5.72 47.85 10.96
CA GLU A 205 -4.83 48.17 12.08
C GLU A 205 -4.55 49.67 12.17
N SER A 206 -4.35 50.36 11.04
CA SER A 206 -4.20 51.82 11.02
C SER A 206 -5.46 52.52 11.55
N ARG A 207 -6.63 52.11 11.06
CA ARG A 207 -7.92 52.70 11.47
C ARG A 207 -8.23 52.45 12.96
N ILE A 208 -7.83 51.30 13.50
CA ILE A 208 -7.94 51.00 14.93
C ILE A 208 -7.00 51.90 15.75
N ASN A 209 -5.76 52.12 15.30
CA ASN A 209 -4.82 53.01 15.99
C ASN A 209 -5.27 54.49 15.94
N ASP A 210 -5.86 54.94 14.84
CA ASP A 210 -6.42 56.29 14.72
C ASP A 210 -7.63 56.50 15.64
N LEU A 211 -8.47 55.48 15.83
CA LEU A 211 -9.57 55.50 16.78
C LEU A 211 -9.10 55.40 18.25
N ALA A 212 -8.00 54.68 18.50
CA ALA A 212 -7.43 54.52 19.84
C ALA A 212 -6.60 55.73 20.32
N SER A 213 -6.24 56.65 19.41
CA SER A 213 -5.49 57.87 19.71
C SER A 213 -6.36 59.14 19.73
N GLY A 214 -7.69 58.98 19.56
CA GLY A 214 -8.68 60.05 19.52
C GLY A 214 -9.60 60.15 20.75
N ASP A 215 -9.06 59.95 21.96
CA ASP A 215 -9.67 60.32 23.25
C ASP A 215 -8.70 61.18 24.08
#